data_AF-A0A9N8F152-F1
#
_entry.id   AF-A0A9N8F152-F1
#
_cell.length_a   1.000
_cell.length_b   1.000
_cell.length_c   1.000
_cell.angle_alpha   90.00
_cell.angle_beta   90.00
_cell.angle_gamma   90.00
#
_symmetry.space_group_name_H-M   'P 1'
#
loop_
_entity.id
_entity.type
_entity.pdbx_description
1 polymer ?
#
loop_
_entity_poly.entity_id
_entity_poly.type
_entity_poly.pdbx_seq_one_letter_code
_entity_poly.pdbx_strand_id
1 'polypeptide(L)'
;MFHLYDDQGYGQCRHFLKSWRSPDSPQGKLLHISVAWLQFCAGVDWSILGNPQIPLTHHLESKWLKSLHEYLCSIDANLEIHNPYTPQPQRVNDKAIMSVVVQARKTNGPNAGKALFGPKDIKHINCCRMYLNVVFLSDVCNAAGDTIDPAMYSGDFDNTMSKCNHHRVNQAKPGATAWAAWQRALNLFCTTARLRKRLKPPHQLTDWLHPINNLKCQCPVVYDPGIDNNITDFVYCQAPQGWTKHACLYTDYDNILPWRLSIPYHQRLPHVILLSDP
;
A
#
# COMPACT_ATOMS: atom_id res chain seq x y z
N MET A 1 4.06 0.51 -46.33
CA MET A 1 4.00 1.80 -45.61
C MET A 1 3.86 1.46 -44.14
N PHE A 2 4.79 1.87 -43.29
CA PHE A 2 4.67 1.60 -41.85
C PHE A 2 3.54 2.44 -41.27
N HIS A 3 2.73 1.85 -40.39
CA HIS A 3 1.68 2.57 -39.71
C HIS A 3 2.30 3.57 -38.72
N LEU A 4 1.86 4.82 -38.73
CA LEU A 4 2.49 5.90 -37.94
C LEU A 4 2.53 5.60 -36.43
N TYR A 5 1.52 4.90 -35.93
CA TYR A 5 1.47 4.47 -34.53
C TYR A 5 2.58 3.45 -34.20
N ASP A 6 2.92 2.57 -35.14
CA ASP A 6 3.97 1.56 -34.93
C ASP A 6 5.35 2.19 -34.94
N ASP A 7 5.58 3.16 -35.82
CA ASP A 7 6.86 3.90 -35.86
C ASP A 7 7.06 4.71 -34.58
N GLN A 8 6.00 5.37 -34.10
CA GLN A 8 6.01 6.05 -32.80
C GLN A 8 6.32 5.08 -31.66
N GLY A 9 5.59 3.96 -31.58
CA GLY A 9 5.74 2.98 -30.51
C GLY A 9 7.12 2.30 -30.52
N TYR A 10 7.64 1.96 -31.70
CA TYR A 10 9.00 1.47 -31.88
C TYR A 10 10.04 2.48 -31.38
N GLY A 11 9.88 3.76 -31.74
CA GLY A 11 10.73 4.84 -31.26
C GLY A 11 10.71 4.97 -29.73
N GLN A 12 9.54 4.86 -29.11
CA GLN A 12 9.38 4.87 -27.65
C GLN A 12 10.08 3.68 -26.99
N CYS A 13 9.88 2.46 -27.50
CA CYS A 13 10.53 1.25 -26.98
C CYS A 13 12.06 1.35 -27.10
N ARG A 14 12.57 1.79 -28.26
CA ARG A 14 14.00 1.97 -28.49
C ARG A 14 14.60 3.02 -27.54
N HIS A 15 13.91 4.15 -27.36
CA HIS A 15 14.36 5.20 -26.44
C HIS A 15 14.37 4.69 -24.99
N PHE A 16 13.30 4.01 -24.57
CA PHE A 16 13.20 3.41 -23.25
C PHE A 16 14.36 2.45 -22.98
N LEU A 17 14.57 1.47 -23.87
CA LEU A 17 15.61 0.45 -23.71
C LEU A 17 17.03 1.05 -23.68
N LYS A 18 17.30 2.06 -24.52
CA LYS A 18 18.60 2.74 -24.54
C LYS A 18 18.85 3.46 -23.22
N SER A 19 17.89 4.25 -22.76
CA SER A 19 18.02 5.03 -21.52
C SER A 19 18.06 4.13 -20.28
N TRP A 20 17.26 3.06 -20.24
CA TRP A 20 17.22 2.11 -19.12
C TRP A 20 18.55 1.33 -18.96
N ARG A 21 19.23 1.01 -20.08
CA ARG A 21 20.53 0.34 -20.06
C ARG A 21 21.71 1.29 -19.79
N SER A 22 21.46 2.58 -19.59
CA SER A 22 22.48 3.59 -19.32
C SER A 22 22.14 4.37 -18.03
N PRO A 23 22.07 3.68 -16.86
CA PRO A 23 21.57 4.28 -15.62
C PRO A 23 22.42 5.44 -15.11
N ASP A 24 23.69 5.52 -15.49
CA ASP A 24 24.58 6.62 -15.07
C ASP A 24 24.38 7.92 -15.86
N SER A 25 23.78 7.83 -17.05
CA SER A 25 23.47 9.00 -17.88
C SER A 25 22.35 9.84 -17.24
N PRO A 26 22.33 11.18 -17.42
CA PRO A 26 21.23 12.01 -16.92
C PRO A 26 19.85 11.54 -17.39
N GLN A 27 19.74 11.09 -18.65
CA GLN A 27 18.50 10.58 -19.23
C GLN A 27 18.09 9.24 -18.60
N GLY A 28 19.05 8.34 -18.37
CA GLY A 28 18.81 7.08 -17.68
C GLY A 28 18.33 7.32 -16.24
N LYS A 29 19.03 8.15 -15.47
CA LYS A 29 18.62 8.52 -14.09
C LYS A 29 17.20 9.04 -14.04
N LEU A 30 16.87 10.00 -14.91
CA LEU A 30 15.52 10.57 -14.98
C LEU A 30 14.47 9.51 -15.37
N LEU A 31 14.80 8.60 -16.29
CA LEU A 31 13.91 7.50 -16.66
C LEU A 31 13.64 6.57 -15.48
N HIS A 32 14.68 6.13 -14.77
CA HIS A 32 14.56 5.27 -13.59
C HIS A 32 13.70 5.93 -12.50
N ILE A 33 13.92 7.23 -12.21
CA ILE A 33 13.09 8.00 -11.28
C ILE A 33 11.64 8.07 -11.76
N SER A 34 11.41 8.33 -13.05
CA SER A 34 10.07 8.45 -13.63
C SER A 34 9.30 7.13 -13.58
N VAL A 35 9.97 6.01 -13.84
CA VAL A 35 9.37 4.67 -13.75
C VAL A 35 9.09 4.31 -12.29
N ALA A 36 10.03 4.58 -11.37
CA ALA A 36 9.81 4.36 -9.94
C ALA A 36 8.62 5.17 -9.42
N TRP A 37 8.52 6.45 -9.81
CA TRP A 37 7.38 7.30 -9.48
C TRP A 37 6.07 6.75 -10.06
N LEU A 38 6.07 6.34 -11.33
CA LEU A 38 4.88 5.79 -11.96
C LEU A 38 4.41 4.49 -11.31
N GLN A 39 5.34 3.60 -10.98
CA GLN A 39 5.07 2.35 -10.25
C GLN A 39 4.48 2.65 -8.87
N PHE A 40 5.04 3.63 -8.16
CA PHE A 40 4.50 4.09 -6.87
C PHE A 40 3.09 4.68 -7.00
N CYS A 41 2.84 5.51 -8.02
CA CYS A 41 1.52 6.08 -8.30
C CYS A 41 0.48 5.02 -8.69
N ALA A 42 0.88 3.96 -9.39
CA ALA A 42 0.03 2.82 -9.73
C ALA A 42 -0.38 2.01 -8.48
N GLY A 43 0.54 1.89 -7.51
CA GLY A 43 0.27 1.21 -6.24
C GLY A 43 0.06 -0.30 -6.35
N VAL A 44 0.56 -0.92 -7.44
CA VAL A 44 0.54 -2.37 -7.67
C VAL A 44 1.89 -3.01 -7.38
N ASP A 45 1.87 -4.28 -7.03
CA ASP A 45 3.03 -5.11 -6.65
C ASP A 45 3.73 -5.82 -7.83
N TRP A 46 3.24 -5.63 -9.07
CA TRP A 46 3.90 -6.12 -10.29
C TRP A 46 4.36 -4.96 -11.19
N SER A 47 5.30 -5.24 -12.09
CA SER A 47 5.78 -4.27 -13.07
C SER A 47 4.65 -3.82 -14.01
N ILE A 48 4.40 -2.51 -14.06
CA ILE A 48 3.43 -1.92 -15.01
C ILE A 48 3.83 -2.13 -16.48
N LEU A 49 5.13 -2.21 -16.78
CA LEU A 49 5.62 -2.46 -18.13
C LEU A 49 5.73 -3.96 -18.44
N GLY A 50 5.81 -4.80 -17.41
CA GLY A 50 5.81 -6.26 -17.55
C GLY A 50 4.42 -6.87 -17.74
N ASN A 51 3.36 -6.17 -17.34
CA ASN A 51 1.97 -6.63 -17.43
C ASN A 51 1.02 -5.58 -18.03
N PRO A 52 1.27 -5.08 -19.26
CA PRO A 52 0.51 -3.99 -19.85
C PRO A 52 -0.92 -4.37 -20.24
N GLN A 53 -1.25 -5.66 -20.27
CA GLN A 53 -2.60 -6.15 -20.51
C GLN A 53 -3.56 -5.91 -19.34
N ILE A 54 -3.03 -5.65 -18.15
CA ILE A 54 -3.84 -5.32 -16.98
C ILE A 54 -4.30 -3.87 -17.12
N PRO A 55 -5.61 -3.57 -17.05
CA PRO A 55 -6.15 -2.23 -17.34
C PRO A 55 -5.84 -1.21 -16.23
N LEU A 56 -4.59 -0.72 -16.23
CA LEU A 56 -4.04 0.25 -15.27
C LEU A 56 -4.03 1.69 -15.83
N THR A 57 -4.08 1.85 -17.15
CA THR A 57 -3.83 3.12 -17.87
C THR A 57 -4.75 4.27 -17.48
N HIS A 58 -5.91 3.99 -16.88
CA HIS A 58 -6.90 5.01 -16.55
C HIS A 58 -6.52 5.93 -15.39
N HIS A 59 -5.56 5.53 -14.53
CA HIS A 59 -5.13 6.34 -13.38
C HIS A 59 -3.63 6.66 -13.37
N LEU A 60 -2.89 6.25 -14.40
CA LEU A 60 -1.50 6.65 -14.60
C LEU A 60 -1.44 8.08 -15.13
N GLU A 61 -0.67 8.94 -14.45
CA GLU A 61 -0.60 10.38 -14.78
C GLU A 61 0.50 10.74 -15.80
N SER A 62 1.48 9.85 -16.03
CA SER A 62 2.54 10.09 -17.01
C SER A 62 1.99 10.01 -18.44
N LYS A 63 2.32 11.00 -19.29
CA LYS A 63 1.93 10.99 -20.72
C LYS A 63 2.73 9.98 -21.53
N TRP A 64 4.06 10.06 -21.45
CA TRP A 64 4.96 9.27 -22.30
C TRP A 64 4.99 7.79 -21.89
N LEU A 65 5.15 7.48 -20.59
CA LEU A 65 5.17 6.08 -20.13
C LEU A 65 3.80 5.40 -20.29
N LYS A 66 2.70 6.16 -20.18
CA LYS A 66 1.36 5.64 -20.51
C LYS A 66 1.24 5.33 -22.00
N SER A 67 1.71 6.21 -22.88
CA SER A 67 1.74 5.94 -24.32
C SER A 67 2.55 4.68 -24.64
N LEU A 68 3.70 4.48 -23.98
CA LEU A 68 4.51 3.26 -24.12
C LEU A 68 3.74 2.03 -23.65
N HIS A 69 3.10 2.09 -22.49
CA HIS A 69 2.28 0.99 -21.96
C HIS A 69 1.09 0.66 -22.87
N GLU A 70 0.40 1.66 -23.41
CA GLU A 70 -0.71 1.50 -24.36
C GLU A 70 -0.22 0.85 -25.66
N TYR A 71 0.95 1.27 -26.16
CA TYR A 71 1.55 0.66 -27.33
C TYR A 71 1.92 -0.81 -27.09
N LEU A 72 2.60 -1.12 -25.97
CA LEU A 72 2.93 -2.50 -25.60
C LEU A 72 1.67 -3.38 -25.50
N CYS A 73 0.61 -2.87 -24.89
CA CYS A 73 -0.70 -3.53 -24.82
C CYS A 73 -1.27 -3.82 -26.22
N SER A 74 -1.18 -2.85 -27.16
CA SER A 74 -1.72 -2.98 -28.51
C SER A 74 -1.05 -4.06 -29.37
N ILE A 75 0.23 -4.35 -29.11
CA ILE A 75 1.01 -5.36 -29.84
C ILE A 75 1.19 -6.67 -29.06
N ASP A 76 0.49 -6.81 -27.93
CA ASP A 76 0.62 -7.92 -26.99
C ASP A 76 2.07 -8.21 -26.54
N ALA A 77 2.84 -7.15 -26.31
CA ALA A 77 4.22 -7.24 -25.82
C ALA A 77 4.31 -6.77 -24.37
N ASN A 78 5.39 -7.18 -23.70
CA ASN A 78 5.77 -6.66 -22.39
C ASN A 78 7.26 -6.30 -22.36
N LEU A 79 7.64 -5.49 -21.36
CA LEU A 79 9.04 -5.20 -21.06
C LEU A 79 9.40 -5.77 -19.70
N GLU A 80 10.24 -6.78 -19.73
CA GLU A 80 10.89 -7.33 -18.55
C GLU A 80 12.08 -6.44 -18.17
N ILE A 81 11.90 -5.70 -17.07
CA ILE A 81 12.92 -4.78 -16.56
C ILE A 81 13.50 -5.32 -15.27
N HIS A 82 14.83 -5.27 -15.17
CA HIS A 82 15.53 -5.52 -13.92
C HIS A 82 15.20 -4.42 -12.91
N ASN A 83 14.76 -4.80 -11.71
CA ASN A 83 14.30 -3.91 -10.64
C ASN A 83 13.17 -2.95 -11.10
N PRO A 84 11.91 -3.42 -11.18
CA PRO A 84 10.77 -2.61 -11.60
C PRO A 84 10.33 -1.56 -10.56
N TYR A 85 11.06 -1.41 -9.45
CA TYR A 85 10.68 -0.55 -8.32
C TYR A 85 9.32 -0.90 -7.73
N THR A 86 8.94 -2.18 -7.76
CA THR A 86 7.69 -2.63 -7.18
C THR A 86 7.75 -2.55 -5.65
N PRO A 87 6.67 -2.08 -5.01
CA PRO A 87 6.59 -2.03 -3.56
C PRO A 87 6.62 -3.45 -3.01
N GLN A 88 7.28 -3.64 -1.86
CA GLN A 88 7.46 -4.95 -1.23
C GLN A 88 6.46 -5.15 -0.06
N PRO A 89 5.83 -6.32 0.05
CA PRO A 89 4.89 -6.62 1.13
C PRO A 89 5.60 -6.52 2.49
N GLN A 90 4.89 -6.09 3.52
CA GLN A 90 5.47 -5.91 4.86
C GLN A 90 5.19 -7.11 5.78
N ARG A 91 4.11 -7.85 5.51
CA ARG A 91 3.67 -9.01 6.29
C ARG A 91 3.37 -10.21 5.41
N VAL A 92 3.33 -11.40 6.00
CA VAL A 92 2.79 -12.59 5.35
C VAL A 92 1.30 -12.37 5.04
N ASN A 93 0.84 -12.84 3.88
CA ASN A 93 -0.50 -12.61 3.29
C ASN A 93 -0.84 -11.16 2.93
N ASP A 94 0.15 -10.26 2.98
CA ASP A 94 -0.06 -8.86 2.65
C ASP A 94 -0.32 -8.68 1.14
N LYS A 95 -1.31 -7.85 0.81
CA LYS A 95 -1.81 -7.69 -0.56
C LYS A 95 -1.80 -6.22 -0.94
N ALA A 96 -1.23 -5.90 -2.10
CA ALA A 96 -1.36 -4.56 -2.66
C ALA A 96 -2.84 -4.28 -2.98
N ILE A 97 -3.35 -3.17 -2.46
CA ILE A 97 -4.78 -2.84 -2.53
C ILE A 97 -5.23 -2.67 -3.99
N MET A 98 -4.45 -1.92 -4.78
CA MET A 98 -4.77 -1.68 -6.19
C MET A 98 -4.69 -2.96 -7.02
N SER A 99 -3.77 -3.86 -6.67
CA SER A 99 -3.63 -5.15 -7.34
C SER A 99 -4.92 -5.98 -7.26
N VAL A 100 -5.50 -6.07 -6.07
CA VAL A 100 -6.77 -6.77 -5.86
C VAL A 100 -7.94 -6.04 -6.54
N VAL A 101 -7.98 -4.71 -6.45
CA VAL A 101 -9.06 -3.89 -7.04
C VAL A 101 -9.15 -4.07 -8.56
N VAL A 102 -8.02 -4.03 -9.26
CA VAL A 102 -7.98 -4.11 -10.73
C VAL A 102 -8.34 -5.52 -11.23
N GLN A 103 -8.02 -6.55 -10.44
CA GLN A 103 -8.36 -7.93 -10.77
C GLN A 103 -9.76 -8.35 -10.30
N ALA A 104 -10.40 -7.60 -9.40
CA ALA A 104 -11.70 -7.95 -8.86
C ALA A 104 -12.77 -8.08 -9.97
N ARG A 105 -13.51 -9.18 -9.92
CA ARG A 105 -14.62 -9.49 -10.85
C ARG A 105 -15.92 -9.67 -10.09
N LYS A 106 -17.02 -9.38 -10.76
CA LYS A 106 -18.37 -9.69 -10.26
C LYS A 106 -18.54 -11.21 -10.23
N THR A 107 -18.97 -11.74 -9.10
CA THR A 107 -19.13 -13.19 -8.89
C THR A 107 -20.52 -13.69 -9.22
N ASN A 108 -21.55 -12.84 -9.12
CA ASN A 108 -22.95 -13.23 -9.24
C ASN A 108 -23.73 -12.32 -10.21
N GLY A 109 -24.82 -12.86 -10.76
CA GLY A 109 -25.77 -12.14 -11.61
C GLY A 109 -25.41 -12.10 -13.10
N PRO A 110 -26.18 -11.37 -13.93
CA PRO A 110 -26.05 -11.38 -15.40
C PRO A 110 -24.73 -10.76 -15.93
N ASN A 111 -23.90 -10.23 -15.03
CA ASN A 111 -22.60 -9.63 -15.35
C ASN A 111 -21.44 -10.36 -14.64
N ALA A 112 -21.63 -11.61 -14.23
CA ALA A 112 -20.56 -12.42 -13.64
C ALA A 112 -19.35 -12.48 -14.59
N GLY A 113 -18.14 -12.42 -14.03
CA GLY A 113 -16.88 -12.35 -14.78
C GLY A 113 -16.49 -10.95 -15.27
N LYS A 114 -17.40 -9.96 -15.25
CA LYS A 114 -17.04 -8.55 -15.58
C LYS A 114 -16.25 -7.89 -14.45
N ALA A 115 -15.40 -6.92 -14.78
CA ALA A 115 -14.70 -6.08 -13.81
C ALA A 115 -15.67 -5.50 -12.76
N LEU A 116 -15.29 -5.61 -11.48
CA LEU A 116 -16.09 -5.12 -10.36
C LEU A 116 -16.06 -3.60 -10.25
N PHE A 117 -14.91 -2.99 -10.54
CA PHE A 117 -14.68 -1.55 -10.52
C PHE A 117 -14.48 -1.03 -11.95
N GLY A 118 -15.16 0.05 -12.30
CA GLY A 118 -14.94 0.74 -13.57
C GLY A 118 -13.71 1.66 -13.52
N PRO A 119 -13.25 2.20 -14.67
CA PRO A 119 -12.12 3.12 -14.74
C PRO A 119 -12.19 4.30 -13.76
N LYS A 120 -13.38 4.88 -13.61
CA LYS A 120 -13.62 6.01 -12.69
C LYS A 120 -13.48 5.59 -11.22
N ASP A 121 -14.00 4.42 -10.86
CA ASP A 121 -13.86 3.88 -9.51
C ASP A 121 -12.39 3.59 -9.19
N ILE A 122 -11.65 2.98 -10.12
CA ILE A 122 -10.21 2.69 -9.96
C ILE A 122 -9.43 3.98 -9.73
N LYS A 123 -9.69 5.04 -10.51
CA LYS A 123 -9.06 6.34 -10.33
C LYS A 123 -9.37 6.94 -8.95
N HIS A 124 -10.63 6.92 -8.53
CA HIS A 124 -11.05 7.39 -7.21
C HIS A 124 -10.37 6.63 -6.06
N ILE A 125 -10.32 5.30 -6.15
CA ILE A 125 -9.66 4.45 -5.16
C ILE A 125 -8.16 4.81 -5.08
N ASN A 126 -7.50 5.00 -6.22
CA ASN A 126 -6.10 5.39 -6.24
C ASN A 126 -5.87 6.79 -5.62
N CYS A 127 -6.77 7.75 -5.83
CA CYS A 127 -6.70 9.06 -5.17
C CYS A 127 -6.81 8.94 -3.63
N CYS A 128 -7.72 8.12 -3.12
CA CYS A 128 -7.82 7.85 -1.67
C CYS A 128 -6.55 7.19 -1.14
N ARG A 129 -6.03 6.19 -1.86
CA ARG A 129 -4.77 5.52 -1.53
C ARG A 129 -3.60 6.50 -1.46
N MET A 130 -3.44 7.37 -2.46
CA MET A 130 -2.36 8.36 -2.51
C MET A 130 -2.52 9.42 -1.41
N TYR A 131 -3.75 9.85 -1.09
CA TYR A 131 -4.01 10.75 0.03
C TYR A 131 -3.53 10.18 1.37
N LEU A 132 -3.80 8.89 1.61
CA LEU A 132 -3.36 8.17 2.79
C LEU A 132 -1.89 7.71 2.72
N ASN A 133 -1.24 7.81 1.55
CA ASN A 133 0.11 7.31 1.27
C ASN A 133 0.29 5.80 1.55
N VAL A 134 -0.76 5.00 1.32
CA VAL A 134 -0.78 3.55 1.55
C VAL A 134 -0.56 2.76 0.26
N VAL A 135 -0.17 1.50 0.35
CA VAL A 135 -0.03 0.58 -0.79
C VAL A 135 -0.62 -0.78 -0.45
N PHE A 136 -0.26 -1.30 0.71
CA PHE A 136 -0.55 -2.66 1.15
C PHE A 136 -1.68 -2.72 2.17
N LEU A 137 -2.21 -3.92 2.41
CA LEU A 137 -3.26 -4.14 3.40
C LEU A 137 -2.72 -3.86 4.82
N SER A 138 -1.44 -4.18 5.07
CA SER A 138 -0.75 -3.83 6.32
C SER A 138 -0.76 -2.34 6.63
N ASP A 139 -0.80 -1.48 5.60
CA ASP A 139 -0.79 -0.02 5.77
C ASP A 139 -2.15 0.52 6.27
N VAL A 140 -3.22 -0.25 6.15
CA VAL A 140 -4.59 0.16 6.50
C VAL A 140 -5.22 -0.69 7.61
N CYS A 141 -4.48 -1.66 8.15
CA CYS A 141 -4.94 -2.53 9.22
C CYS A 141 -4.36 -2.13 10.57
N ASN A 142 -5.00 -2.61 11.62
CA ASN A 142 -4.44 -2.55 12.96
C ASN A 142 -3.12 -3.34 13.06
N ALA A 143 -2.39 -3.13 14.17
CA ALA A 143 -1.13 -3.82 14.41
C ALA A 143 -1.28 -5.36 14.42
N ALA A 144 -2.41 -5.88 14.93
CA ALA A 144 -2.70 -7.33 14.91
C ALA A 144 -2.81 -7.89 13.49
N GLY A 145 -3.28 -7.09 12.52
CA GLY A 145 -3.45 -7.52 11.14
C GLY A 145 -4.74 -8.29 10.88
N ASP A 146 -5.76 -8.09 11.72
CA ASP A 146 -7.03 -8.80 11.66
C ASP A 146 -8.23 -7.88 11.38
N THR A 147 -8.06 -6.56 11.53
CA THR A 147 -9.09 -5.56 11.27
C THR A 147 -8.54 -4.35 10.52
N ILE A 148 -9.39 -3.74 9.69
CA ILE A 148 -9.07 -2.46 9.04
C ILE A 148 -9.23 -1.32 10.06
N ASP A 149 -8.25 -0.42 10.12
CA ASP A 149 -8.29 0.79 10.95
C ASP A 149 -9.47 1.69 10.53
N PRO A 150 -10.38 2.04 11.45
CA PRO A 150 -11.51 2.92 11.16
C PRO A 150 -11.12 4.27 10.54
N ALA A 151 -10.00 4.87 10.94
CA ALA A 151 -9.52 6.15 10.41
C ALA A 151 -9.05 6.01 8.95
N MET A 152 -8.40 4.89 8.62
CA MET A 152 -8.00 4.57 7.24
C MET A 152 -9.21 4.24 6.37
N TYR A 153 -10.25 3.64 6.97
CA TYR A 153 -11.51 3.34 6.29
C TYR A 153 -12.35 4.60 5.99
N SER A 154 -12.42 5.57 6.92
CA SER A 154 -13.18 6.80 6.76
C SER A 154 -12.43 7.92 6.05
N GLY A 155 -11.09 7.87 6.04
CA GLY A 155 -10.27 8.95 5.50
C GLY A 155 -10.10 10.13 6.45
N ASP A 156 -10.34 9.91 7.75
CA ASP A 156 -10.15 10.89 8.82
C ASP A 156 -8.83 10.67 9.55
N PHE A 157 -7.85 10.14 8.82
CA PHE A 157 -6.49 9.97 9.26
C PHE A 157 -5.77 11.33 9.31
N ASP A 158 -5.13 11.64 10.44
CA ASP A 158 -4.26 12.79 10.54
C ASP A 158 -2.96 12.52 9.77
N ASN A 159 -2.83 13.16 8.60
CA ASN A 159 -1.70 12.98 7.71
C ASN A 159 -0.36 13.42 8.33
N THR A 160 -0.34 14.00 9.53
CA THR A 160 0.88 14.34 10.27
C THR A 160 1.48 13.16 11.04
N MET A 161 0.77 12.03 11.20
CA MET A 161 1.06 11.05 12.25
C MET A 161 1.85 9.80 11.82
N SER A 162 1.69 9.29 10.60
CA SER A 162 2.55 8.18 10.11
C SER A 162 3.74 8.75 9.36
N LYS A 163 4.92 8.67 9.99
CA LYS A 163 6.21 8.88 9.32
C LYS A 163 6.50 7.66 8.45
N CYS A 164 5.88 7.61 7.28
CA CYS A 164 6.36 6.75 6.19
C CYS A 164 7.76 7.27 5.81
N ASN A 165 8.77 6.41 5.86
CA ASN A 165 10.14 6.79 5.51
C ASN A 165 10.31 7.04 3.99
N HIS A 166 9.24 6.86 3.21
CA HIS A 166 9.25 7.05 1.77
C HIS A 166 8.61 8.37 1.33
N HIS A 167 8.90 8.74 0.09
CA HIS A 167 8.32 9.89 -0.60
C HIS A 167 6.80 9.92 -0.45
N ARG A 168 6.28 11.07 0.00
CA ARG A 168 4.85 11.30 0.16
C ARG A 168 4.30 11.99 -1.07
N VAL A 169 3.11 11.59 -1.51
CA VAL A 169 2.38 12.29 -2.56
C VAL A 169 1.56 13.41 -1.92
N ASN A 170 1.68 14.61 -2.49
CA ASN A 170 0.80 15.72 -2.16
C ASN A 170 -0.53 15.57 -2.92
N GLN A 171 -1.40 14.72 -2.39
CA GLN A 171 -2.76 14.53 -2.90
C GLN A 171 -3.74 15.27 -1.98
N ALA A 172 -4.60 16.12 -2.54
CA ALA A 172 -5.67 16.75 -1.77
C ALA A 172 -6.73 15.73 -1.33
N LYS A 173 -7.40 15.96 -0.19
CA LYS A 173 -8.44 15.06 0.34
C LYS A 173 -9.52 14.81 -0.73
N PRO A 174 -9.72 13.55 -1.16
CA PRO A 174 -10.73 13.24 -2.16
C PRO A 174 -12.15 13.51 -1.65
N GLY A 175 -13.09 13.71 -2.58
CA GLY A 175 -14.51 13.90 -2.26
C GLY A 175 -15.22 12.62 -1.83
N ALA A 176 -16.45 12.76 -1.34
CA ALA A 176 -17.26 11.65 -0.79
C ALA A 176 -17.46 10.48 -1.77
N THR A 177 -17.60 10.76 -3.07
CA THR A 177 -17.74 9.72 -4.11
C THR A 177 -16.50 8.84 -4.23
N ALA A 178 -15.31 9.41 -4.01
CA ALA A 178 -14.07 8.64 -4.03
C ALA A 178 -13.92 7.78 -2.78
N TRP A 179 -14.26 8.34 -1.61
CA TRP A 179 -14.28 7.58 -0.36
C TRP A 179 -15.29 6.43 -0.37
N ALA A 180 -16.45 6.60 -1.00
CA ALA A 180 -17.40 5.50 -1.18
C ALA A 180 -16.81 4.35 -2.04
N ALA A 181 -16.04 4.67 -3.08
CA ALA A 181 -15.33 3.68 -3.88
C ALA A 181 -14.20 2.99 -3.10
N TRP A 182 -13.43 3.76 -2.32
CA TRP A 182 -12.40 3.26 -1.40
C TRP A 182 -12.97 2.25 -0.39
N GLN A 183 -14.06 2.61 0.27
CA GLN A 183 -14.73 1.73 1.24
C GLN A 183 -15.22 0.43 0.60
N ARG A 184 -15.79 0.52 -0.61
CA ARG A 184 -16.15 -0.68 -1.40
C ARG A 184 -14.93 -1.56 -1.72
N ALA A 185 -13.78 -0.95 -2.04
CA ALA A 185 -12.54 -1.68 -2.27
C ALA A 185 -12.03 -2.38 -1.00
N LEU A 186 -12.02 -1.69 0.14
CA LEU A 186 -11.61 -2.29 1.41
C LEU A 186 -12.55 -3.43 1.86
N ASN A 187 -13.85 -3.32 1.58
CA ASN A 187 -14.81 -4.38 1.88
C ASN A 187 -14.56 -5.68 1.09
N LEU A 188 -13.72 -5.69 0.04
CA LEU A 188 -13.29 -6.93 -0.62
C LEU A 188 -12.54 -7.85 0.34
N PHE A 189 -11.78 -7.25 1.27
CA PHE A 189 -10.94 -7.97 2.22
C PHE A 189 -11.69 -8.38 3.47
N CYS A 190 -12.86 -7.79 3.74
CA CYS A 190 -13.59 -7.97 5.00
C CYS A 190 -14.71 -9.01 4.92
N THR A 191 -15.02 -9.65 6.04
CA THR A 191 -16.27 -10.40 6.20
C THR A 191 -17.46 -9.44 6.21
N THR A 192 -18.57 -9.83 5.57
CA THR A 192 -19.74 -8.99 5.27
C THR A 192 -20.58 -8.58 6.51
N ALA A 193 -20.26 -9.05 7.71
CA ALA A 193 -21.05 -8.79 8.91
C ALA A 193 -20.68 -7.44 9.58
N ARG A 194 -21.73 -6.72 9.98
CA ARG A 194 -21.80 -5.28 10.30
C ARG A 194 -20.88 -4.70 11.38
N LEU A 195 -20.00 -5.45 12.02
CA LEU A 195 -19.20 -4.91 13.12
C LEU A 195 -17.73 -5.34 13.00
N ARG A 196 -16.86 -4.32 13.02
CA ARG A 196 -15.38 -4.37 13.14
C ARG A 196 -14.53 -4.54 11.87
N LYS A 197 -15.10 -4.60 10.66
CA LYS A 197 -14.30 -4.66 9.41
C LYS A 197 -13.19 -5.72 9.46
N ARG A 198 -13.47 -6.86 10.11
CA ARG A 198 -12.55 -7.99 10.24
C ARG A 198 -12.18 -8.53 8.87
N LEU A 199 -10.88 -8.77 8.67
CA LEU A 199 -10.35 -9.40 7.47
C LEU A 199 -10.86 -10.85 7.40
N LYS A 200 -11.18 -11.29 6.17
CA LYS A 200 -11.49 -12.70 5.91
C LYS A 200 -10.25 -13.55 6.25
N PRO A 201 -10.41 -14.82 6.64
CA PRO A 201 -9.28 -15.71 6.92
C PRO A 201 -8.13 -15.68 5.89
N PRO A 202 -8.36 -15.70 4.55
CA PRO A 202 -7.27 -15.63 3.56
C PRO A 202 -6.58 -14.25 3.43
N HIS A 203 -7.01 -13.26 4.21
CA HIS A 203 -6.48 -11.90 4.22
C HIS A 203 -5.94 -11.48 5.57
N GLN A 204 -6.01 -12.34 6.59
CA GLN A 204 -5.42 -12.07 7.89
C GLN A 204 -3.90 -12.04 7.75
N LEU A 205 -3.31 -10.94 8.24
CA LEU A 205 -1.88 -10.70 8.17
C LEU A 205 -1.23 -11.35 9.38
N THR A 206 -0.12 -12.06 9.16
CA THR A 206 0.62 -12.73 10.23
C THR A 206 1.98 -12.09 10.39
N ASP A 207 3.07 -12.84 10.27
CA ASP A 207 4.40 -12.38 10.65
C ASP A 207 4.91 -11.24 9.79
N TRP A 208 5.74 -10.38 10.39
CA TRP A 208 6.44 -9.33 9.67
C TRP A 208 7.58 -9.93 8.84
N LEU A 209 7.69 -9.49 7.59
CA LEU A 209 8.73 -9.96 6.66
C LEU A 209 10.06 -9.22 6.83
N HIS A 210 10.05 -8.10 7.57
CA HIS A 210 11.20 -7.24 7.75
C HIS A 210 11.34 -6.86 9.23
N PRO A 211 12.57 -6.65 9.72
CA PRO A 211 12.80 -6.07 11.04
C PRO A 211 12.08 -4.73 11.18
N ILE A 212 11.64 -4.39 12.39
CA ILE A 212 10.85 -3.18 12.70
C ILE A 212 11.50 -1.90 12.14
N ASN A 213 12.82 -1.78 12.23
CA ASN A 213 13.57 -0.61 11.75
C ASN A 213 13.58 -0.46 10.22
N ASN A 214 13.26 -1.54 9.50
CA ASN A 214 13.21 -1.60 8.05
C ASN A 214 11.77 -1.54 7.51
N LEU A 215 10.77 -1.39 8.39
CA LEU A 215 9.39 -1.25 7.96
C LEU A 215 9.18 0.08 7.22
N LYS A 216 8.40 0.02 6.15
CA LYS A 216 8.03 1.16 5.29
C LYS A 216 7.38 2.29 6.10
N CYS A 217 6.44 1.90 6.97
CA CYS A 217 5.73 2.80 7.86
C CYS A 217 6.24 2.55 9.28
N GLN A 218 6.81 3.58 9.91
CA GLN A 218 7.05 3.53 11.34
C GLN A 218 5.69 3.68 12.04
N CYS A 219 5.01 2.56 12.21
CA CYS A 219 3.79 2.52 13.00
C CYS A 219 4.17 2.84 14.44
N PRO A 220 3.49 3.75 15.15
CA PRO A 220 3.80 4.00 16.55
C PRO A 220 3.54 2.76 17.43
N VAL A 221 2.90 1.71 16.90
CA VAL A 221 2.56 0.48 17.59
C VAL A 221 2.78 -0.73 16.67
N VAL A 222 3.62 -1.68 17.06
CA VAL A 222 3.88 -2.94 16.32
C VAL A 222 3.49 -4.12 17.20
N TYR A 223 2.73 -5.07 16.65
CA TYR A 223 2.37 -6.30 17.34
C TYR A 223 3.33 -7.42 16.95
N ASP A 224 3.79 -8.16 17.96
CA ASP A 224 4.67 -9.32 17.83
C ASP A 224 3.94 -10.51 18.47
N PRO A 225 3.41 -11.45 17.65
CA PRO A 225 2.79 -12.67 18.18
C PRO A 225 3.88 -13.47 18.89
N GLY A 226 3.68 -13.76 20.17
CA GLY A 226 4.70 -14.44 20.97
C GLY A 226 5.11 -15.77 20.34
N ILE A 227 6.41 -16.05 20.29
CA ILE A 227 6.93 -17.34 19.81
C ILE A 227 6.49 -18.44 20.79
N ASP A 228 5.77 -19.42 20.26
CA ASP A 228 5.40 -20.71 20.86
C ASP A 228 4.64 -20.70 22.20
N ASN A 229 3.32 -20.95 22.11
CA ASN A 229 2.44 -21.64 23.07
C ASN A 229 2.49 -21.34 24.59
N ASN A 230 3.24 -20.35 25.10
CA ASN A 230 3.12 -19.98 26.51
C ASN A 230 3.66 -18.59 26.94
N ILE A 231 3.81 -17.61 26.04
CA ILE A 231 4.25 -16.27 26.46
C ILE A 231 3.38 -15.22 25.78
N THR A 232 2.73 -14.41 26.62
CA THR A 232 1.94 -13.21 26.31
C THR A 232 2.40 -12.52 25.03
N ASP A 233 1.48 -12.31 24.09
CA ASP A 233 1.77 -11.47 22.93
C ASP A 233 2.30 -10.11 23.36
N PHE A 234 3.12 -9.50 22.52
CA PHE A 234 3.73 -8.21 22.84
C PHE A 234 3.32 -7.12 21.85
N VAL A 235 3.21 -5.91 22.40
CA VAL A 235 2.96 -4.69 21.65
C VAL A 235 4.13 -3.75 21.88
N TYR A 236 4.81 -3.37 20.81
CA TYR A 236 5.91 -2.42 20.81
C TYR A 236 5.38 -1.03 20.48
N CYS A 237 5.51 -0.08 21.41
CA CYS A 237 5.09 1.31 21.21
C CYS A 237 6.31 2.22 21.01
N GLN A 238 6.29 3.08 19.99
CA GLN A 238 7.34 4.04 19.72
C GLN A 238 7.28 5.19 20.73
N ALA A 239 8.34 5.34 21.54
CA ALA A 239 8.52 6.40 22.52
C ALA A 239 9.67 7.34 22.09
N PRO A 240 9.81 8.55 22.68
CA PRO A 240 10.86 9.51 22.30
C PRO A 240 12.30 8.98 22.42
N GLN A 241 12.51 7.93 23.22
CA GLN A 241 13.84 7.32 23.48
C GLN A 241 14.04 5.97 22.78
N GLY A 242 13.07 5.50 21.98
CA GLY A 242 13.11 4.18 21.33
C GLY A 242 11.81 3.40 21.47
N TRP A 243 11.86 2.10 21.23
CA TRP A 243 10.70 1.22 21.35
C TRP A 243 10.50 0.73 22.78
N THR A 244 9.27 0.78 23.28
CA THR A 244 8.88 0.23 24.57
C THR A 244 8.03 -1.02 24.36
N LYS A 245 8.39 -2.13 25.04
CA LYS A 245 7.70 -3.41 24.95
C LYS A 245 6.62 -3.51 26.03
N HIS A 246 5.38 -3.77 25.63
CA HIS A 246 4.23 -3.92 26.51
C HIS A 246 3.61 -5.31 26.34
N ALA A 247 3.17 -5.94 27.44
CA ALA A 247 2.39 -7.17 27.36
C ALA A 247 1.00 -6.87 26.80
N CYS A 248 0.51 -7.74 25.92
CA CYS A 248 -0.81 -7.58 25.33
C CYS A 248 -1.90 -7.93 26.34
N LEU A 249 -2.71 -6.93 26.72
CA LEU A 249 -3.91 -7.14 27.52
C LEU A 249 -5.10 -7.36 26.58
N TYR A 250 -5.82 -8.47 26.77
CA TYR A 250 -6.93 -8.95 25.90
C TYR A 250 -8.09 -7.94 25.72
N THR A 251 -8.12 -6.86 26.51
CA THR A 251 -9.14 -5.81 26.51
C THR A 251 -8.80 -4.58 25.65
N ASP A 252 -7.55 -4.38 25.23
CA ASP A 252 -7.13 -3.12 24.63
C ASP A 252 -7.28 -3.07 23.09
N TYR A 253 -7.43 -4.21 22.42
CA TYR A 253 -7.59 -4.23 20.95
C TYR A 253 -8.82 -3.46 20.43
N ASP A 254 -9.89 -3.41 21.22
CA ASP A 254 -11.12 -2.73 20.83
C ASP A 254 -11.06 -1.20 21.05
N ASN A 255 -10.06 -0.70 21.78
CA ASN A 255 -9.93 0.72 22.17
C ASN A 255 -8.60 1.40 21.77
N ILE A 256 -7.61 0.67 21.24
CA ILE A 256 -6.39 1.29 20.71
C ILE A 256 -6.71 1.87 19.31
N LEU A 257 -7.33 3.05 19.32
CA LEU A 257 -6.93 4.07 18.36
C LEU A 257 -5.44 4.34 18.60
N PRO A 258 -4.58 4.44 17.57
CA PRO A 258 -3.14 4.62 17.73
C PRO A 258 -2.70 5.83 18.58
N TRP A 259 -3.65 6.71 18.96
CA TRP A 259 -3.43 7.95 19.71
C TRP A 259 -4.25 8.07 21.01
N ARG A 260 -5.01 7.05 21.43
CA ARG A 260 -5.65 7.01 22.77
C ARG A 260 -5.09 5.88 23.62
N LEU A 261 -3.78 5.87 23.83
CA LEU A 261 -3.25 5.36 25.09
C LEU A 261 -3.68 6.32 26.19
N SER A 262 -4.90 6.11 26.69
CA SER A 262 -5.26 6.60 28.01
C SER A 262 -4.43 5.76 28.97
N ILE A 263 -3.22 6.22 29.29
CA ILE A 263 -2.48 5.65 30.42
C ILE A 263 -3.45 5.71 31.59
N PRO A 264 -3.83 4.57 32.21
CA PRO A 264 -4.72 4.58 33.34
C PRO A 264 -4.13 5.54 34.39
N TYR A 265 -4.95 6.47 34.87
CA TYR A 265 -4.56 7.52 35.82
C TYR A 265 -3.83 6.97 37.07
N HIS A 266 -3.92 5.66 37.32
CA HIS A 266 -3.30 4.94 38.43
C HIS A 266 -1.89 4.37 38.16
N GLN A 267 -1.27 4.63 37.00
CA GLN A 267 0.15 4.32 36.75
C GLN A 267 1.00 5.56 36.50
N ARG A 268 0.58 6.74 37.00
CA ARG A 268 1.58 7.73 37.38
C ARG A 268 2.27 7.22 38.63
N LEU A 269 3.60 7.16 38.57
CA LEU A 269 4.60 7.37 39.63
C LEU A 269 5.77 6.38 39.43
N PRO A 270 6.98 6.68 39.94
CA PRO A 270 7.67 7.96 39.96
C PRO A 270 9.16 7.81 39.54
N HIS A 271 9.84 8.93 39.32
CA HIS A 271 11.31 9.08 39.31
C HIS A 271 12.17 8.25 38.33
N VAL A 272 12.76 8.99 37.38
CA VAL A 272 14.13 8.89 36.87
C VAL A 272 15.01 7.86 37.58
N ILE A 273 15.54 6.89 36.82
CA ILE A 273 16.89 6.36 37.02
C ILE A 273 17.56 6.27 35.64
N LEU A 274 18.54 7.13 35.42
CA LEU A 274 19.54 7.02 34.36
C LEU A 274 20.43 5.83 34.69
N LEU A 275 20.58 4.88 33.76
CA LEU A 275 21.77 4.05 33.71
C LEU A 275 22.26 4.00 32.27
N SER A 276 23.43 4.59 32.11
CA SER A 276 24.31 4.63 30.94
C SER A 276 24.66 3.23 30.44
N ASP A 277 24.96 3.17 29.13
CA ASP A 277 25.53 2.04 28.40
C ASP A 277 26.71 1.36 29.10
N PRO A 278 27.00 0.13 28.69
CA PRO A 278 28.22 -0.08 27.92
C PRO A 278 27.99 -0.60 26.49
#